data_AF-A0A8J3D0E3-F1
#
_entry.id   AF-A0A8J3D0E3-F1
#
_cell.length_a   1.000
_cell.length_b   1.000
_cell.length_c   1.000
_cell.angle_alpha   90.00
_cell.angle_beta   90.00
_cell.angle_gamma   90.00
#
_symmetry.space_group_name_H-M   'P 1'
#
loop_
_entity.id
_entity.type
_entity.pdbx_description
1 polymer ?
#
loop_
_entity_poly.entity_id
_entity_poly.type
_entity_poly.pdbx_seq_one_letter_code
_entity_poly.pdbx_strand_id
1 'polypeptide(L)'
;MVGLVSENQGAKIVNFDRLSDTQYVMIASPEKAICDKIITTRDVRFRSIKNAYEFLIENLRLDESGLRNLNTVQIENWVLDSPKSESLRMLIKFIQEL
;
A
#
# COMPACT_ATOMS: atom_id res chain seq x y z
N MET A 1 -24.67 6.10 17.42
CA MET A 1 -24.82 4.93 16.54
C MET A 1 -25.30 5.43 15.19
N VAL A 2 -24.38 5.64 14.24
CA VAL A 2 -24.76 5.89 12.83
C VAL A 2 -24.07 4.81 12.04
N GLY A 3 -24.83 3.74 11.78
CA GLY A 3 -24.46 2.77 10.76
C GLY A 3 -24.74 3.39 9.40
N LEU A 4 -23.72 3.45 8.56
CA LEU A 4 -23.89 3.60 7.12
C LEU A 4 -23.06 2.51 6.44
N VAL A 5 -23.83 1.49 6.09
CA VAL A 5 -23.66 0.46 5.07
C VAL A 5 -22.60 0.78 4.02
N SER A 6 -21.57 -0.06 3.99
CA SER A 6 -21.10 -0.72 2.78
C SER A 6 -20.34 -1.97 3.21
N GLU A 7 -21.09 -3.03 3.53
CA GLU A 7 -20.60 -4.39 3.39
C GLU A 7 -20.33 -4.62 1.90
N ASN A 8 -19.10 -4.32 1.49
CA ASN A 8 -18.50 -4.94 0.35
C ASN A 8 -17.14 -5.44 0.83
N GLN A 9 -16.94 -6.74 0.75
CA GLN A 9 -15.80 -7.47 1.32
C GLN A 9 -14.52 -7.27 0.51
N GLY A 10 -14.28 -6.04 0.03
CA GLY A 10 -13.09 -5.58 -0.69
C GLY A 10 -12.28 -4.65 0.20
N ALA A 11 -11.33 -5.25 0.95
CA ALA A 11 -10.17 -4.64 1.60
C ALA A 11 -10.19 -3.12 1.85
N LYS A 12 -10.49 -2.65 3.08
CA LYS A 12 -10.37 -1.26 3.59
C LYS A 12 -9.48 -0.33 2.74
N ILE A 13 -10.06 0.30 1.72
CA ILE A 13 -9.32 0.95 0.61
C ILE A 13 -8.86 2.37 1.01
N VAL A 14 -9.60 3.01 1.92
CA VAL A 14 -9.40 4.38 2.35
C VAL A 14 -9.69 4.51 3.84
N ASN A 15 -8.90 5.34 4.50
CA ASN A 15 -9.12 5.82 5.86
C ASN A 15 -10.00 7.07 5.80
N PHE A 16 -10.95 7.16 6.74
CA PHE A 16 -11.71 8.38 6.97
C PHE A 16 -11.13 9.08 8.18
N ASP A 17 -10.67 10.31 8.00
CA ASP A 17 -10.18 11.13 9.09
C ASP A 17 -11.01 12.41 9.24
N ARG A 18 -11.09 12.92 10.46
CA ARG A 18 -11.93 14.06 10.81
C ARG A 18 -11.06 15.28 11.04
N LEU A 19 -11.23 16.30 10.20
CA LEU A 19 -10.47 17.55 10.32
C LEU A 19 -11.17 18.59 11.20
N SER A 20 -12.51 18.57 11.23
CA SER A 20 -13.33 19.44 12.08
C SER A 20 -14.69 18.80 12.34
N ASP A 21 -15.58 19.52 13.04
CA ASP A 21 -16.86 18.93 13.44
C ASP A 21 -17.76 18.52 12.27
N THR A 22 -17.57 19.13 11.12
CA THR A 22 -18.38 18.92 9.92
C THR A 22 -17.55 18.49 8.71
N GLN A 23 -16.25 18.26 8.86
CA GLN A 23 -15.35 17.96 7.75
C GLN A 23 -14.64 16.62 7.96
N TYR A 24 -14.80 15.77 6.95
CA TYR A 24 -14.16 14.47 6.86
C TYR A 24 -13.36 14.39 5.57
N VAL A 25 -12.23 13.72 5.62
CA VAL A 25 -11.39 13.45 4.45
C VAL A 25 -11.24 11.96 4.25
N MET A 26 -11.19 11.56 2.98
CA MET A 26 -10.81 10.22 2.56
C MET A 26 -9.35 10.25 2.16
N ILE A 27 -8.55 9.43 2.84
CA ILE A 27 -7.11 9.30 2.58
C ILE A 27 -6.84 7.84 2.27
N ALA A 28 -6.01 7.55 1.27
CA ALA A 28 -5.60 6.18 0.99
C ALA A 28 -4.90 5.56 2.21
N SER A 29 -5.10 4.27 2.46
CA SER A 29 -4.27 3.58 3.45
C SER A 29 -2.80 3.58 2.98
N PRO A 30 -1.82 3.45 3.90
CA PRO A 30 -0.40 3.33 3.52
C PRO A 30 -0.14 2.18 2.52
N GLU A 31 -0.80 1.03 2.70
CA GLU A 31 -0.73 -0.13 1.80
C GLU A 31 -1.26 0.22 0.41
N LYS A 32 -2.38 0.92 0.33
CA LYS A 32 -2.92 1.37 -0.96
C LYS A 32 -1.98 2.37 -1.62
N ALA A 33 -1.50 3.36 -0.87
CA ALA A 33 -0.65 4.42 -1.40
C ALA A 33 0.65 3.86 -2.00
N ILE A 34 1.28 2.88 -1.33
CA ILE A 34 2.51 2.26 -1.84
C ILE A 34 2.24 1.38 -3.08
N CYS A 35 1.14 0.62 -3.08
CA CYS A 35 0.74 -0.19 -4.24
C CYS A 35 0.45 0.68 -5.46
N ASP A 36 -0.36 1.74 -5.30
CA ASP A 36 -0.67 2.70 -6.35
C ASP A 36 0.61 3.32 -6.90
N LYS A 37 1.54 3.73 -6.02
CA LYS A 37 2.82 4.30 -6.44
C LYS A 37 3.62 3.33 -7.30
N ILE A 38 3.76 2.07 -6.90
CA ILE A 38 4.50 1.05 -7.65
C ILE A 38 3.82 0.76 -8.99
N ILE A 39 2.49 0.61 -9.00
CA ILE A 39 1.72 0.29 -10.20
C ILE A 39 1.80 1.42 -11.23
N THR A 40 1.62 2.66 -10.78
CA THR A 40 1.50 3.84 -11.66
C THR A 40 2.84 4.43 -12.08
N THR A 41 3.93 4.16 -11.36
CA THR A 41 5.25 4.70 -11.74
C THR A 41 5.81 3.92 -12.92
N ARG A 42 6.04 4.60 -14.05
CA ARG A 42 6.66 4.00 -15.23
C ARG A 42 8.07 3.49 -14.90
N ASP A 43 8.49 2.40 -15.56
CA ASP A 43 9.82 1.77 -15.42
C ASP A 43 10.18 1.21 -14.03
N VAL A 44 9.29 1.35 -13.04
CA VAL A 44 9.39 0.62 -11.77
C VAL A 44 8.91 -0.81 -11.97
N ARG A 45 9.85 -1.76 -11.86
CA ARG A 45 9.60 -3.20 -11.79
C ARG A 45 10.56 -3.82 -10.77
N PHE A 46 10.02 -4.33 -9.66
CA PHE A 46 10.85 -5.05 -8.70
C PHE A 46 11.07 -6.47 -9.22
N ARG A 47 12.32 -6.77 -9.58
CA ARG A 47 12.78 -8.12 -9.95
C ARG A 47 13.64 -8.75 -8.86
N SER A 48 13.96 -7.99 -7.82
CA SER A 48 14.77 -8.39 -6.68
C SER A 48 14.43 -7.53 -5.47
N ILE A 49 14.76 -8.03 -4.28
CA ILE A 49 14.60 -7.29 -3.02
C ILE A 49 15.46 -6.03 -3.03
N LYS A 50 16.65 -6.13 -3.62
CA LYS A 50 17.54 -4.98 -3.83
C LYS A 50 16.84 -3.85 -4.60
N ASN A 51 16.10 -4.16 -5.66
CA ASN A 51 15.37 -3.11 -6.40
C ASN A 51 14.21 -2.52 -5.59
N ALA A 52 13.54 -3.32 -4.76
CA ALA A 52 12.52 -2.82 -3.85
C ALA A 52 13.15 -1.86 -2.82
N TYR A 53 14.28 -2.22 -2.23
CA TYR A 53 15.05 -1.37 -1.31
C TYR A 53 15.49 -0.07 -1.97
N GLU A 54 16.17 -0.13 -3.13
CA GLU A 54 16.61 1.04 -3.90
C GLU A 54 15.44 1.99 -4.22
N PHE A 55 14.28 1.44 -4.55
CA PHE A 55 13.14 2.29 -4.85
C PHE A 55 12.47 2.87 -3.60
N LEU A 56 12.23 2.05 -2.57
CA LEU A 56 11.42 2.44 -1.42
C LEU A 56 12.22 3.24 -0.39
N ILE A 57 13.45 2.80 -0.10
CA ILE A 57 14.31 3.42 0.91
C ILE A 57 15.15 4.52 0.28
N GLU A 58 15.87 4.25 -0.81
CA GLU A 58 16.79 5.25 -1.37
C GLU A 58 16.04 6.34 -2.15
N ASN A 59 15.15 5.96 -3.07
CA ASN A 59 14.46 6.92 -3.94
C ASN A 59 13.26 7.58 -3.27
N LEU A 60 12.36 6.79 -2.67
CA LEU A 60 11.19 7.34 -1.98
C LEU A 60 11.47 7.80 -0.55
N ARG A 61 12.61 7.42 0.04
CA ARG A 61 13.01 7.81 1.41
C ARG A 61 11.95 7.44 2.44
N LEU A 62 11.33 6.28 2.25
CA LEU A 62 10.43 5.70 3.24
C LEU A 62 11.26 5.15 4.39
N ASP A 63 10.72 5.30 5.59
CA ASP A 63 11.32 4.73 6.78
C ASP A 63 11.00 3.23 6.90
N GLU A 64 12.01 2.44 7.26
CA GLU A 64 11.87 0.99 7.41
C GLU A 64 10.88 0.62 8.51
N SER A 65 10.82 1.40 9.60
CA SER A 65 9.86 1.12 10.69
C SER A 65 8.41 1.28 10.21
N GLY A 66 8.14 2.27 9.37
CA GLY A 66 6.85 2.43 8.71
C GLY A 66 6.50 1.27 7.77
N LEU A 67 7.48 0.78 7.01
CA LEU A 67 7.30 -0.35 6.10
C LEU A 67 7.01 -1.67 6.82
N ARG A 68 7.68 -1.92 7.96
CA ARG A 68 7.43 -3.10 8.82
C ARG A 68 6.02 -3.15 9.38
N ASN A 69 5.37 -2.01 9.53
CA ASN A 69 4.01 -1.90 10.06
C ASN A 69 2.91 -2.11 8.99
N LEU A 70 3.29 -2.26 7.71
CA LEU A 70 2.31 -2.46 6.64
C LEU A 70 1.64 -3.83 6.72
N ASN A 71 0.33 -3.85 6.45
CA ASN A 71 -0.42 -5.10 6.41
C ASN A 71 -0.18 -5.85 5.09
N THR A 72 0.76 -6.79 5.08
CA THR A 72 1.10 -7.59 3.89
C THR A 72 -0.05 -8.48 3.40
N VAL A 73 -0.93 -8.94 4.28
CA VAL A 73 -2.15 -9.68 3.91
C VAL A 73 -3.09 -8.79 3.09
N GLN A 74 -3.21 -7.52 3.45
CA GLN A 74 -3.99 -6.56 2.68
C GLN A 74 -3.36 -6.32 1.30
N ILE A 75 -2.04 -6.24 1.21
CA ILE A 75 -1.32 -6.08 -0.08
C ILE A 75 -1.52 -7.32 -0.97
N GLU A 76 -1.54 -8.54 -0.43
CA GLU A 76 -1.74 -9.78 -1.22
C GLU A 76 -3.08 -9.76 -1.97
N ASN A 77 -4.13 -9.17 -1.39
CA ASN A 77 -5.42 -9.02 -2.09
C ASN A 77 -5.32 -8.19 -3.38
N TRP A 78 -4.31 -7.32 -3.50
CA TRP A 78 -4.11 -6.46 -4.68
C TRP A 78 -3.20 -7.12 -5.72
N VAL A 79 -2.46 -8.17 -5.33
CA VAL A 79 -1.57 -8.90 -6.24
C VAL A 79 -2.36 -9.55 -7.36
N LEU A 80 -3.55 -10.06 -7.08
CA LEU A 80 -4.37 -10.81 -8.04
C LEU A 80 -4.83 -9.94 -9.23
N ASP A 81 -5.24 -8.71 -8.96
CA ASP A 81 -5.85 -7.83 -9.97
C ASP A 81 -4.87 -6.76 -10.51
N SER A 82 -3.62 -6.76 -10.05
CA SER A 82 -2.63 -5.74 -10.42
C SER A 82 -1.89 -6.07 -11.73
N PRO A 83 -1.73 -5.10 -12.65
CA PRO A 83 -0.91 -5.27 -13.86
C PRO A 83 0.59 -5.40 -13.55
N LYS A 84 1.00 -5.15 -12.30
CA LYS A 84 2.37 -5.34 -11.80
C LYS A 84 2.41 -6.29 -10.59
N SER A 85 1.59 -7.34 -10.62
CA SER A 85 1.49 -8.37 -9.58
C SER A 85 2.84 -8.86 -9.06
N GLU A 86 3.79 -9.17 -9.93
CA GLU A 86 5.13 -9.63 -9.54
C GLU A 86 5.90 -8.59 -8.70
N SER A 87 5.78 -7.31 -9.03
CA SER A 87 6.41 -6.25 -8.22
C SER A 87 5.75 -6.11 -6.84
N LEU A 88 4.45 -6.37 -6.72
CA LEU A 88 3.77 -6.41 -5.42
C LEU A 88 4.16 -7.65 -4.60
N ARG A 89 4.36 -8.81 -5.24
CA ARG A 89 4.92 -10.00 -4.55
C ARG A 89 6.32 -9.72 -4.00
N MET A 90 7.16 -9.05 -4.80
CA MET A 90 8.49 -8.64 -4.36
C MET A 90 8.46 -7.58 -3.26
N LEU A 91 7.47 -6.68 -3.25
CA LEU A 91 7.22 -5.76 -2.13
C LEU A 91 6.92 -6.53 -0.84
N ILE A 92 6.00 -7.51 -0.89
CA ILE A 92 5.65 -8.33 0.28
C ILE A 92 6.89 -9.07 0.79
N LYS A 93 7.64 -9.70 -0.12
CA LYS A 93 8.88 -10.40 0.24
C LYS A 93 9.90 -9.46 0.88
N PHE A 94 10.08 -8.26 0.33
CA PHE A 94 10.95 -7.24 0.91
C PHE A 94 10.52 -6.85 2.33
N ILE A 95 9.22 -6.56 2.56
CA ILE A 95 8.70 -6.20 3.89
C ILE A 95 8.92 -7.33 4.90
N GLN A 96 8.79 -8.59 4.47
CA GLN A 96 9.02 -9.76 5.33
C GLN A 96 10.50 -10.02 5.67
N GLU A 97 11.43 -9.51 4.84
CA GLU A 97 12.87 -9.64 5.03
C GLU A 97 13.53 -8.42 5.69
N LEU A 98 12.79 -7.30 5.83
CA LEU A 98 13.20 -6.21 6.71
C LEU A 98 13.29 -6.75 8.13
#